data_AF-A0A528D7U5-F1
#
_entry.id   AF-A0A528D7U5-F1
#
_cell.length_a   1.000
_cell.length_b   1.000
_cell.length_c   1.000
_cell.angle_alpha   90.00
_cell.angle_beta   90.00
_cell.angle_gamma   90.00
#
_symmetry.space_group_name_H-M   'P 1'
#
loop_
_entity.id
_entity.type
_entity.pdbx_description
1 polymer ?
#
loop_
_entity_poly.entity_id
_entity_poly.type
_entity_poly.pdbx_seq_one_letter_code
_entity_poly.pdbx_strand_id
1 'polypeptide(L)'
;AERGVRDPRGMVGDALGVDMHVLTGDAAPMRNLELCINRSHLSVERMVATPYASGLAALVDDELEMGAACIDMGGGTTTISVFSEGK
;
A
#
# COMPACT_ATOMS: atom_id res chain seq x y z
N ALA A 1 -23.76 8.75 9.40
CA ALA A 1 -22.36 9.04 9.79
C ALA A 1 -21.75 9.85 8.67
N GLU A 2 -21.30 11.08 8.93
CA GLU A 2 -20.64 11.90 7.91
C GLU A 2 -19.37 11.17 7.44
N ARG A 3 -19.21 10.99 6.11
CA ARG A 3 -18.14 10.21 5.48
C ARG A 3 -16.75 10.87 5.53
N GLY A 4 -16.52 11.78 6.48
CA GLY A 4 -15.31 12.59 6.54
C GLY A 4 -15.10 13.45 5.28
N VAL A 5 -13.91 14.04 5.15
CA VAL A 5 -13.50 14.81 3.96
C VAL A 5 -12.48 13.99 3.18
N ARG A 6 -12.74 13.72 1.88
CA ARG A 6 -11.83 12.94 1.01
C ARG A 6 -10.51 13.67 0.75
N ASP A 7 -10.57 14.98 0.52
CA ASP A 7 -9.40 15.84 0.30
C ASP A 7 -9.53 17.13 1.11
N PRO A 8 -8.87 17.24 2.28
CA PRO A 8 -8.97 18.41 3.15
C PRO A 8 -8.03 19.55 2.76
N ARG A 9 -7.25 19.43 1.67
CA ARG A 9 -6.29 20.46 1.27
C ARG A 9 -6.99 21.78 0.99
N GLY A 10 -6.55 22.86 1.66
CA GLY A 10 -7.12 24.20 1.54
C GLY A 10 -8.27 24.52 2.50
N MET A 11 -8.67 23.57 3.36
CA MET A 11 -9.66 23.82 4.41
C MET A 11 -9.02 24.38 5.70
N VAL A 12 -9.82 25.07 6.51
CA VAL A 12 -9.42 25.60 7.83
C VAL A 12 -10.22 24.88 8.91
N GLY A 13 -9.54 24.41 9.96
CA GLY A 13 -10.18 23.75 11.10
C GLY A 13 -9.22 23.57 12.27
N ASP A 14 -9.79 23.33 13.46
CA ASP A 14 -9.02 23.22 14.71
C ASP A 14 -8.39 21.82 14.92
N ALA A 15 -8.94 20.78 14.30
CA ALA A 15 -8.46 19.41 14.41
C ALA A 15 -8.63 18.64 13.09
N LEU A 16 -7.64 17.79 12.77
CA LEU A 16 -7.65 16.90 11.62
C LEU A 16 -7.44 15.46 12.11
N GLY A 17 -8.44 14.61 11.90
CA GLY A 17 -8.36 13.16 12.13
C GLY A 17 -8.34 12.41 10.80
N VAL A 18 -7.70 11.24 10.78
CA VAL A 18 -7.65 10.37 9.61
C VAL A 18 -7.72 8.91 10.04
N ASP A 19 -8.50 8.12 9.29
CA ASP A 19 -8.46 6.67 9.37
C ASP A 19 -7.38 6.16 8.42
N MET A 20 -6.41 5.42 8.94
CA MET A 20 -5.27 4.90 8.17
C MET A 20 -5.21 3.38 8.20
N HIS A 21 -4.88 2.79 7.06
CA HIS A 21 -4.45 1.40 6.98
C HIS A 21 -2.94 1.33 7.22
N VAL A 22 -2.52 0.58 8.24
CA VAL A 22 -1.11 0.39 8.59
C VAL A 22 -0.73 -1.06 8.32
N LEU A 23 0.32 -1.25 7.52
CA LEU A 23 0.95 -2.56 7.34
C LEU A 23 2.23 -2.63 8.17
N THR A 24 2.38 -3.72 8.89
CA THR A 24 3.56 -4.04 9.68
C THR A 24 4.23 -5.29 9.14
N GLY A 25 5.54 -5.38 9.28
CA GLY A 25 6.32 -6.57 8.95
C GLY A 25 7.46 -6.75 9.93
N ASP A 26 8.04 -7.96 9.93
CA ASP A 26 9.16 -8.27 10.80
C ASP A 26 10.40 -7.45 10.43
N ALA A 27 11.05 -6.86 11.43
CA ALA A 27 12.21 -6.00 11.22
C ALA A 27 13.41 -6.74 10.59
N ALA A 28 13.59 -8.03 10.91
CA ALA A 28 14.74 -8.79 10.44
C ALA A 28 14.73 -9.02 8.91
N PRO A 29 13.64 -9.52 8.28
CA PRO A 29 13.54 -9.59 6.82
C PRO A 29 13.71 -8.24 6.12
N MET A 30 13.09 -7.17 6.65
CA MET A 30 13.21 -5.83 6.10
C MET A 30 14.67 -5.33 6.10
N ARG A 31 15.37 -5.51 7.22
CA ARG A 31 16.79 -5.16 7.35
C ARG A 31 17.68 -5.97 6.40
N ASN A 32 17.37 -7.25 6.19
CA ASN A 32 18.13 -8.09 5.26
C ASN A 32 18.02 -7.58 3.81
N LEU A 33 16.82 -7.19 3.37
CA LEU A 33 16.60 -6.61 2.04
C LEU A 33 17.37 -5.30 1.87
N GLU A 34 17.29 -4.40 2.86
CA GLU A 34 17.99 -3.12 2.84
C GLU A 34 19.51 -3.31 2.75
N LEU A 35 20.09 -4.21 3.56
CA LEU A 35 21.51 -4.52 3.51
C LEU A 35 21.95 -5.09 2.15
N CYS A 36 21.13 -5.95 1.54
CA CYS A 36 21.42 -6.50 0.21
C CYS A 36 21.47 -5.40 -0.87
N ILE A 37 20.55 -4.44 -0.84
CA ILE A 37 20.53 -3.32 -1.80
C ILE A 37 21.71 -2.37 -1.55
N ASN A 38 21.99 -2.05 -0.29
CA ASN A 38 23.08 -1.14 0.09
C ASN A 38 24.46 -1.65 -0.34
N ARG A 39 24.67 -2.97 -0.38
CA ARG A 39 25.91 -3.59 -0.90
C ARG A 39 26.16 -3.32 -2.38
N SER A 40 25.13 -2.98 -3.14
CA SER A 40 25.22 -2.56 -4.53
C SER A 40 25.43 -1.05 -4.69
N HIS A 41 25.78 -0.34 -3.61
CA HIS A 41 25.93 1.13 -3.58
C HIS A 41 24.64 1.90 -3.92
N LEU A 42 23.49 1.26 -3.71
CA LEU A 42 22.16 1.86 -3.82
C LEU A 42 21.59 2.15 -2.43
N SER A 43 20.48 2.87 -2.36
CA SER A 43 19.74 3.09 -1.11
C SER A 43 18.27 2.77 -1.31
N VAL A 44 17.62 2.24 -0.27
CA VAL A 44 16.19 1.96 -0.28
C VAL A 44 15.43 3.24 0.09
N GLU A 45 14.69 3.79 -0.87
CA GLU A 45 13.84 4.95 -0.60
C GLU A 45 12.60 4.59 0.23
N ARG A 46 11.94 3.48 -0.13
CA ARG A 46 10.73 2.99 0.54
C ARG A 46 10.55 1.50 0.30
N MET A 47 9.99 0.81 1.29
CA MET A 47 9.48 -0.55 1.15
C MET A 47 7.95 -0.51 1.03
N VAL A 48 7.41 -1.33 0.12
CA VAL A 48 5.97 -1.44 -0.14
C VAL A 48 5.60 -2.92 -0.09
N ALA A 49 4.43 -3.23 0.46
CA ALA A 49 3.92 -4.60 0.46
C ALA A 49 3.57 -5.02 -0.97
N THR A 50 4.15 -6.14 -1.43
CA THR A 50 3.89 -6.74 -2.74
C THR A 50 2.40 -6.81 -3.10
N PRO A 51 1.48 -7.37 -2.27
CA PRO A 51 0.08 -7.46 -2.65
C PRO A 51 -0.56 -6.09 -2.94
N TYR A 52 -0.18 -5.04 -2.21
CA TYR A 52 -0.69 -3.69 -2.45
C TYR A 52 -0.14 -3.09 -3.74
N ALA A 53 1.17 -3.23 -3.97
CA ALA A 53 1.82 -2.73 -5.18
C ALA A 53 1.30 -3.41 -6.46
N SER A 54 1.15 -4.74 -6.42
CA SER A 54 0.64 -5.53 -7.56
C SER A 54 -0.80 -5.15 -7.89
N GLY A 55 -1.65 -4.97 -6.87
CA GLY A 55 -3.02 -4.51 -7.06
C GLY A 55 -3.13 -3.13 -7.68
N LEU A 56 -2.38 -2.14 -7.17
CA LEU A 56 -2.35 -0.78 -7.73
C LEU A 56 -1.81 -0.73 -9.17
N ALA A 57 -0.88 -1.63 -9.52
CA ALA A 57 -0.30 -1.67 -10.85
C ALA A 57 -1.22 -2.34 -11.88
N ALA A 58 -2.11 -3.24 -11.44
CA ALA A 58 -2.91 -4.08 -12.33
C ALA A 58 -4.38 -3.64 -12.46
N LEU A 59 -4.95 -3.05 -11.40
CA LEU A 59 -6.36 -2.66 -11.36
C LEU A 59 -6.56 -1.22 -11.83
N VAL A 60 -7.67 -0.97 -12.53
CA VAL A 60 -8.12 0.40 -12.84
C VAL A 60 -9.04 0.94 -11.74
N ASP A 61 -9.21 2.27 -11.67
CA ASP A 61 -9.99 2.94 -10.62
C ASP A 61 -11.39 2.35 -10.41
N ASP A 62 -12.11 2.04 -11.50
CA ASP A 62 -13.45 1.45 -11.44
C ASP A 62 -13.45 0.06 -10.77
N GLU A 63 -12.41 -0.74 -10.98
CA GLU A 63 -12.27 -2.07 -10.37
C GLU A 63 -11.96 -1.96 -8.87
N LEU A 64 -11.15 -0.98 -8.47
CA LEU A 64 -10.87 -0.67 -7.06
C LEU A 64 -12.12 -0.16 -6.33
N GLU A 65 -12.96 0.62 -6.99
CA GLU A 65 -14.21 1.15 -6.41
C GLU A 65 -15.30 0.08 -6.26
N MET A 66 -15.55 -0.72 -7.31
CA MET A 66 -16.57 -1.78 -7.28
C MET A 66 -16.19 -2.96 -6.36
N GLY A 67 -14.89 -3.18 -6.18
CA GLY A 67 -14.33 -4.25 -5.37
C GLY A 67 -13.74 -5.36 -6.24
N ALA A 68 -12.45 -5.63 -6.04
CA ALA A 68 -11.69 -6.58 -6.83
C ALA A 68 -10.66 -7.32 -5.98
N ALA A 69 -10.37 -8.58 -6.36
CA ALA A 69 -9.27 -9.35 -5.80
C ALA A 69 -8.17 -9.50 -6.87
N CYS A 70 -6.97 -9.03 -6.57
CA CYS A 70 -5.79 -9.28 -7.39
C CYS A 70 -5.02 -10.48 -6.83
N ILE A 71 -4.75 -11.48 -7.68
CA ILE A 71 -3.97 -12.67 -7.35
C ILE A 71 -2.67 -12.60 -8.16
N ASP A 72 -1.58 -12.28 -7.46
CA ASP A 72 -0.25 -12.17 -8.04
C ASP A 72 0.49 -13.50 -7.87
N MET A 73 0.70 -14.21 -8.99
CA MET A 73 1.35 -15.52 -9.04
C MET A 73 2.84 -15.36 -9.35
N GLY A 74 3.65 -15.10 -8.32
CA GLY A 74 5.09 -14.96 -8.43
C GLY A 74 5.84 -16.30 -8.51
N GLY A 75 7.16 -16.23 -8.72
CA GLY A 75 8.01 -17.42 -8.92
C GLY A 75 8.17 -18.34 -7.69
N GLY A 76 7.95 -17.83 -6.48
CA GLY A 76 8.04 -18.61 -5.23
C GLY A 76 6.94 -18.30 -4.20
N THR A 77 6.08 -17.34 -4.50
CA THR A 77 5.00 -16.88 -3.61
C THR A 77 3.82 -16.45 -4.46
N THR A 78 2.63 -16.87 -4.08
CA THR A 78 1.38 -16.27 -4.56
C THR A 78 0.88 -15.30 -3.51
N THR A 79 0.60 -14.06 -3.90
CA THR A 79 0.02 -13.05 -3.00
C THR A 79 -1.39 -12.69 -3.46
N ILE A 80 -2.23 -12.30 -2.50
CA ILE A 80 -3.61 -11.89 -2.75
C ILE A 80 -3.82 -10.55 -2.06
N SER A 81 -4.47 -9.63 -2.77
CA SER A 81 -4.97 -8.36 -2.26
C SER A 81 -6.42 -8.19 -2.65
N VAL A 82 -7.22 -7.65 -1.74
CA VAL A 82 -8.62 -7.32 -1.99
C VAL A 82 -8.79 -5.83 -1.78
N PHE A 83 -9.35 -5.15 -2.77
CA PHE A 83 -9.64 -3.73 -2.76
C PHE A 83 -11.14 -3.52 -2.78
N SER A 84 -11.61 -2.45 -2.15
CA SER A 84 -13.01 -2.04 -2.17
C SER A 84 -13.16 -0.59 -1.77
N GLU A 85 -14.18 0.10 -2.29
CA GLU A 85 -14.42 1.52 -2.01
C GLU A 85 -13.21 2.42 -2.35
N GLY A 86 -12.38 2.00 -3.32
CA GLY A 86 -11.16 2.72 -3.71
C GLY A 86 -10.05 2.67 -2.65
N LYS A 87 -10.05 1.65 -1.78
CA LYS A 87 -9.07 1.42 -0.72
C LYS A 87 -8.45 0.04 -0.81
#